data_AF-A0A7V5KUW3-F1
#
_entry.id   AF-A0A7V5KUW3-F1
#
_cell.length_a   1.000
_cell.length_b   1.000
_cell.length_c   1.000
_cell.angle_alpha   90.00
_cell.angle_beta   90.00
_cell.angle_gamma   90.00
#
_symmetry.space_group_name_H-M   'P 1'
#
loop_
_entity.id
_entity.type
_entity.pdbx_description
1 polymer ?
#
loop_
_entity_poly.entity_id
_entity_poly.type
_entity_poly.pdbx_seq_one_letter_code
_entity_poly.pdbx_strand_id
1 'polypeptide(L)'
;MSDVSFGGKIRGLYKVLCESEWNANITGVIVALLSILIMAWWRPWGAVGAIRNWGDWILYGIGIYSSAPKSALISSGSVIGIGFVGGAF
;
A
#
# COMPACT_ATOMS: atom_id res chain seq x y z
N MET A 1 16.49 24.29 26.54
CA MET A 1 15.77 24.52 25.27
C MET A 1 16.61 23.90 24.15
N SER A 2 16.74 22.57 24.15
CA SER A 2 17.79 21.90 23.37
C SER A 2 17.33 21.65 21.93
N ASP A 3 18.16 22.12 21.00
CA ASP A 3 18.10 21.99 19.55
C ASP A 3 17.27 20.81 19.04
N VAL A 4 16.04 21.10 18.62
CA VAL A 4 15.17 20.10 18.00
C VAL A 4 15.63 19.90 16.56
N SER A 5 16.76 19.21 16.41
CA SER A 5 17.31 18.77 15.13
C SER A 5 16.20 18.16 14.29
N PHE A 6 16.07 18.61 13.04
CA PHE A 6 15.02 18.19 12.11
C PHE A 6 14.93 16.65 11.99
N GLY A 7 16.08 15.97 12.06
CA GLY A 7 16.15 14.50 12.08
C GLY A 7 15.53 13.86 13.33
N GLY A 8 15.62 14.52 14.49
CA GLY A 8 14.95 14.07 15.72
C GLY A 8 13.43 14.14 15.63
N LYS A 9 12.88 15.17 14.96
CA LYS A 9 11.42 15.28 14.71
C LYS A 9 10.93 14.20 13.75
N ILE A 10 11.66 13.94 12.66
CA ILE A 10 11.30 12.90 11.69
C ILE A 10 11.29 11.52 12.36
N ARG A 11 12.32 11.22 13.16
CA ARG A 11 12.39 9.96 13.90
C ARG A 11 11.27 9.84 14.95
N GLY A 12 10.93 10.94 15.63
CA GLY A 12 9.79 10.99 16.55
C GLY A 12 8.46 10.72 15.85
N LEU A 13 8.24 11.33 14.68
CA LEU A 13 7.05 11.08 13.85
C LEU A 13 6.99 9.64 13.34
N TYR A 14 8.10 9.10 12.84
CA TYR A 14 8.16 7.70 12.41
C TYR A 14 7.81 6.72 13.54
N LYS A 15 8.31 6.99 14.75
CA LYS A 15 7.98 6.19 15.93
C LYS A 15 6.48 6.21 16.24
N VAL A 16 5.85 7.38 16.18
CA VAL A 16 4.41 7.50 16.44
C VAL A 16 3.57 6.89 15.30
N LEU A 17 4.00 7.06 14.05
CA LEU A 17 3.22 6.64 12.89
C LEU A 17 3.35 5.14 12.59
N CYS A 18 4.53 4.56 12.76
CA CYS A 18 4.84 3.21 12.28
C CYS A 18 5.22 2.22 13.40
N GLU A 19 5.72 2.70 14.55
CA GLU A 19 6.26 1.82 15.60
C GLU A 19 5.30 1.67 16.79
N SER A 20 4.58 2.73 17.17
CA SER A 20 3.64 2.68 18.28
C SER A 20 2.30 2.10 17.87
N GLU A 21 1.69 1.32 18.75
CA GLU A 21 0.34 0.80 18.56
C GLU A 21 -0.70 1.94 18.63
N TRP A 22 -1.56 2.00 17.61
CA TRP A 22 -2.64 2.97 17.55
C TRP A 22 -3.89 2.43 18.24
N ASN A 23 -4.65 3.31 18.88
CA ASN A 23 -5.97 2.97 19.39
C ASN A 23 -6.88 2.53 18.23
N ALA A 24 -7.55 1.38 18.38
CA ALA A 24 -8.39 0.79 17.34
C ALA A 24 -9.45 1.74 16.77
N ASN A 25 -10.03 2.63 17.59
CA ASN A 25 -11.02 3.60 17.13
C ASN A 25 -10.40 4.62 16.17
N ILE A 26 -9.19 5.12 16.47
CA ILE A 26 -8.48 6.08 15.62
C ILE A 26 -8.09 5.40 14.31
N THR A 27 -7.54 4.19 14.38
CA THR A 27 -7.22 3.38 13.20
C THR A 27 -8.45 3.16 12.33
N GLY A 28 -9.58 2.79 12.93
CA GLY A 28 -10.85 2.59 12.21
C GLY A 28 -11.34 3.84 11.49
N VAL A 29 -11.30 5.00 12.14
CA VAL A 29 -11.68 6.28 11.52
C VAL A 29 -10.78 6.62 10.34
N ILE A 30 -9.46 6.44 10.48
CA ILE A 30 -8.50 6.74 9.41
C ILE A 30 -8.72 5.80 8.22
N VAL A 31 -8.84 4.49 8.46
CA VAL A 31 -9.07 3.50 7.41
C VAL A 31 -10.40 3.74 6.70
N ALA A 32 -11.46 4.10 7.44
CA ALA A 32 -12.76 4.44 6.86
C ALA A 32 -12.66 5.69 5.96
N LEU A 33 -12.00 6.75 6.45
CA LEU A 33 -11.80 7.98 5.68
C LEU A 33 -11.02 7.71 4.38
N LEU A 34 -9.89 7.01 4.48
CA LEU A 34 -9.08 6.66 3.31
C LEU A 34 -9.86 5.79 2.31
N SER A 35 -10.69 4.87 2.80
CA SER A 35 -11.55 4.04 1.95
C SER A 35 -12.58 4.88 1.19
N ILE A 36 -13.20 5.87 1.84
CA ILE A 36 -14.15 6.79 1.21
C ILE A 36 -13.45 7.64 0.15
N LEU A 37 -12.28 8.20 0.45
CA LEU A 37 -11.52 9.02 -0.49
C LEU A 37 -11.13 8.24 -1.75
N ILE A 38 -10.73 6.98 -1.61
CA ILE A 38 -10.38 6.12 -2.74
C ILE A 38 -11.60 5.70 -3.55
N MET A 39 -12.74 5.44 -2.90
CA MET A 39 -14.00 5.22 -3.60
C MET A 39 -14.43 6.46 -4.39
N ALA A 40 -14.27 7.66 -3.83
CA ALA A 40 -14.54 8.92 -4.52
C ALA A 40 -13.63 9.13 -5.74
N TRP A 41 -12.39 8.60 -5.70
CA TRP A 41 -11.43 8.73 -6.79
C TRP A 41 -11.73 7.87 -8.02
N TRP A 42 -12.50 6.76 -7.89
CA TRP A 42 -13.07 5.91 -8.97
C TRP A 42 -12.79 4.40 -8.84
N ARG A 43 -11.82 3.96 -8.02
CA ARG A 43 -11.50 2.52 -7.90
C ARG A 43 -11.15 2.13 -6.47
N PRO A 44 -11.84 1.14 -5.86
CA PRO A 44 -11.49 0.70 -4.52
C PRO A 44 -10.07 0.13 -4.50
N TRP A 45 -9.33 0.42 -3.43
CA TRP A 45 -8.12 -0.32 -3.09
C TRP A 45 -8.47 -1.75 -2.66
N GLY A 46 -7.71 -2.73 -3.14
CA GLY A 46 -7.96 -4.13 -2.81
C GLY A 46 -6.88 -5.06 -3.37
N ALA A 47 -6.74 -6.23 -2.75
CA ALA A 47 -5.70 -7.21 -3.09
C ALA A 47 -5.94 -7.92 -4.44
N VAL A 48 -7.20 -8.02 -4.88
CA VAL A 48 -7.60 -8.79 -6.08
C VAL A 48 -6.89 -8.31 -7.34
N GLY A 49 -6.73 -6.99 -7.50
CA GLY A 49 -6.03 -6.41 -8.67
C GLY A 49 -4.53 -6.73 -8.69
N ALA A 50 -3.90 -6.80 -7.52
CA ALA A 50 -2.49 -7.17 -7.39
C ALA A 50 -2.28 -8.66 -7.69
N ILE A 51 -3.08 -9.51 -7.04
CA ILE A 51 -3.02 -10.97 -7.20
C ILE A 51 -3.25 -11.35 -8.65
N ARG A 52 -4.22 -10.73 -9.33
CA ARG A 52 -4.47 -10.99 -10.76
C ARG A 52 -3.25 -10.66 -11.61
N ASN A 53 -2.65 -9.49 -11.44
CA ASN A 53 -1.50 -9.09 -12.24
C ASN A 53 -0.27 -9.96 -11.94
N TRP A 54 -0.01 -10.29 -10.68
CA TRP A 54 1.09 -11.18 -10.30
C TRP A 54 0.86 -12.61 -10.79
N GLY A 55 -0.38 -13.12 -10.71
CA GLY A 55 -0.77 -14.41 -11.26
C GLY A 55 -0.59 -14.47 -12.78
N ASP A 56 -1.02 -13.43 -13.50
CA ASP A 56 -0.82 -13.33 -14.95
C ASP A 56 0.68 -13.35 -15.31
N TRP A 57 1.54 -12.71 -14.51
CA TRP A 57 3.00 -12.77 -14.67
C TRP A 57 3.57 -14.17 -14.44
N ILE A 58 3.07 -14.91 -13.45
CA ILE A 58 3.46 -16.31 -13.20
C ILE A 58 3.05 -17.18 -14.39
N LEU A 59 1.80 -17.05 -14.85
CA LEU A 59 1.25 -17.81 -15.98
C LEU A 59 1.96 -17.50 -17.31
N TYR A 60 2.38 -16.24 -17.52
CA TYR A 60 3.26 -15.85 -18.61
C TYR A 60 4.65 -16.48 -18.48
N GLY A 61 5.24 -16.48 -17.27
CA GLY A 61 6.55 -17.07 -17.00
C GLY A 61 6.64 -18.58 -17.27
N ILE A 62 5.54 -19.31 -17.08
CA ILE A 62 5.45 -20.75 -17.40
C ILE A 62 4.92 -21.04 -18.82
N GLY A 63 4.76 -20.00 -19.65
CA GLY A 63 4.41 -20.14 -21.07
C GLY A 63 2.94 -20.43 -21.37
N ILE A 64 2.03 -20.31 -20.39
CA ILE A 64 0.59 -20.48 -20.60
C ILE A 64 0.00 -19.27 -21.33
N TYR A 65 0.51 -18.07 -21.03
CA TYR A 65 0.13 -16.86 -21.75
C TYR A 65 1.17 -16.48 -22.81
N SER A 66 0.69 -16.15 -24.01
CA SER A 66 1.50 -15.77 -25.16
C SER A 66 1.81 -14.26 -25.22
N SER A 67 1.10 -13.43 -24.45
CA SER A 67 1.32 -11.99 -24.37
C SER A 67 1.78 -11.57 -22.97
N ALA A 68 2.79 -10.71 -22.91
CA ALA A 68 3.29 -10.17 -21.65
C ALA A 68 2.23 -9.30 -20.96
N PRO A 69 1.90 -9.55 -19.68
CA PRO A 69 0.97 -8.74 -18.92
C PRO A 69 1.57 -7.36 -18.58
N LYS A 70 0.72 -6.43 -18.11
CA LYS A 70 1.17 -5.09 -17.71
C LYS A 70 2.20 -5.19 -16.59
N SER A 71 3.26 -4.37 -16.67
CA SER A 71 4.29 -4.33 -15.62
C SER A 71 3.69 -4.12 -14.23
N ALA A 72 4.22 -4.81 -13.23
CA ALA A 72 3.78 -4.71 -11.84
C ALA A 72 3.85 -3.29 -11.25
N LEU A 73 4.73 -2.44 -11.80
CA LEU A 73 4.87 -1.04 -11.37
C LEU A 73 3.93 -0.07 -12.12
N ILE A 74 3.27 -0.53 -13.18
CA ILE A 74 2.33 0.27 -13.98
C ILE A 74 0.88 -0.17 -13.72
N SER A 75 0.68 -1.45 -13.41
CA SER A 75 -0.62 -1.97 -13.00
C SER A 75 -1.01 -1.36 -11.65
N SER A 76 -2.02 -0.49 -11.66
CA SER A 76 -2.53 0.17 -10.45
C SER A 76 -2.95 -0.81 -9.36
N GLY A 77 -3.39 -2.03 -9.73
CA GLY A 77 -3.65 -3.10 -8.77
C GLY A 77 -2.38 -3.61 -8.09
N SER A 78 -1.33 -3.90 -8.85
CA SER A 78 -0.04 -4.34 -8.29
C SER A 78 0.64 -3.26 -7.46
N VAL A 79 0.61 -1.99 -7.87
CA VAL A 79 1.21 -0.90 -7.09
C VAL A 79 0.54 -0.79 -5.72
N ILE A 80 -0.80 -0.84 -5.66
CA ILE A 80 -1.54 -0.87 -4.39
C ILE A 80 -1.18 -2.11 -3.57
N GLY A 81 -1.07 -3.29 -4.20
CA GLY A 81 -0.67 -4.53 -3.52
C GLY A 81 0.74 -4.48 -2.93
N ILE A 82 1.71 -3.93 -3.66
CA ILE A 82 3.07 -3.70 -3.16
C ILE A 82 3.02 -2.75 -1.95
N GLY A 83 2.23 -1.68 -2.03
CA GLY A 83 2.02 -0.75 -0.91
C GLY A 83 1.40 -1.42 0.32
N PHE A 84 0.43 -2.33 0.14
CA PHE A 84 -0.13 -3.10 1.26
C PHE A 84 0.86 -4.07 1.88
N VAL A 85 1.60 -4.83 1.06
CA VAL A 85 2.60 -5.77 1.58
C VAL A 85 3.73 -5.01 2.27
N GLY A 86 4.30 -3.99 1.62
CA GLY A 86 5.39 -3.20 2.20
C GLY A 86 4.98 -2.28 3.34
N GLY A 87 3.67 -2.02 3.53
CA GLY A 87 3.16 -1.26 4.67
C GLY A 87 2.68 -2.12 5.84
N ALA A 88 2.41 -3.41 5.61
CA ALA A 88 1.98 -4.34 6.65
C ALA A 88 3.15 -4.97 7.41
N PHE A 89 4.34 -4.98 6.81
CA PHE A 89 5.59 -5.51 7.37
C PHE A 89 6.62 -4.40 7.53
#